data_AF-A0A0A9GCF2-F1
#
_entry.id   AF-A0A0A9GCF2-F1
#
_cell.length_a   1.000
_cell.length_b   1.000
_cell.length_c   1.000
_cell.angle_alpha   90.00
_cell.angle_beta   90.00
_cell.angle_gamma   90.00
#
_symmetry.space_group_name_H-M   'P 1'
#
loop_
_entity.id
_entity.type
_entity.pdbx_description
1 polymer ?
#
loop_
_entity_poly.entity_id
_entity_poly.type
_entity_poly.pdbx_seq_one_letter_code
_entity_poly.pdbx_strand_id
1 'polypeptide(L)'
;MPFFNHEVVKKALVMAMEKQNDWSILALLQECFGEGLITINQMTKGFARVKEGLDDLTLDIPNAQEKFGAYVELATGRGWLLPTFASVA
;
A
#
# COMPACT_ATOMS: atom_id res chain seq x y z
N MET A 1 -7.15 -12.16 -13.55
CA MET A 1 -7.56 -10.81 -14.01
C MET A 1 -6.41 -9.82 -13.75
N PRO A 2 -5.46 -9.65 -14.68
CA PRO A 2 -4.23 -8.85 -14.46
C PRO A 2 -4.47 -7.35 -14.19
N PHE A 3 -5.68 -6.84 -14.45
CA PHE A 3 -6.04 -5.43 -14.22
C PHE A 3 -6.58 -5.15 -12.80
N PHE A 4 -6.76 -6.17 -11.97
CA PHE A 4 -7.38 -6.07 -10.63
C PHE A 4 -6.35 -6.19 -9.49
N ASN A 5 -5.06 -6.20 -9.81
CA ASN A 5 -3.98 -6.38 -8.82
C ASN A 5 -3.93 -5.23 -7.80
N HIS A 6 -4.39 -4.03 -8.14
CA HIS A 6 -4.52 -2.92 -7.20
C HIS A 6 -5.45 -3.23 -6.01
N GLU A 7 -6.45 -4.10 -6.18
CA GLU A 7 -7.29 -4.55 -5.06
C GLU A 7 -6.55 -5.54 -4.16
N VAL A 8 -5.61 -6.32 -4.71
CA VAL A 8 -4.69 -7.14 -3.90
C VAL A 8 -3.77 -6.23 -3.09
N VAL A 9 -3.22 -5.18 -3.71
CA VAL A 9 -2.39 -4.18 -3.01
C VAL A 9 -3.18 -3.51 -1.89
N LYS A 10 -4.40 -3.01 -2.17
CA LYS A 10 -5.27 -2.41 -1.16
C LYS A 10 -5.51 -3.35 0.02
N LYS A 11 -5.95 -4.58 -0.24
CA LYS A 11 -6.23 -5.57 0.82
C LYS A 11 -4.99 -5.95 1.60
N ALA A 12 -3.84 -6.09 0.94
CA ALA A 12 -2.57 -6.38 1.59
C ALA A 12 -2.16 -5.25 2.54
N LEU A 13 -2.26 -3.99 2.10
CA LEU A 13 -1.94 -2.83 2.95
C LEU A 13 -2.87 -2.74 4.16
N VAL A 14 -4.18 -2.91 3.97
CA VAL A 14 -5.14 -2.91 5.09
C VAL A 14 -4.84 -4.06 6.06
N MET A 15 -4.60 -5.27 5.55
CA MET A 15 -4.23 -6.42 6.38
C MET A 15 -2.91 -6.18 7.14
N ALA A 16 -1.95 -5.49 6.55
CA ALA A 16 -0.72 -5.10 7.22
C ALA A 16 -0.98 -4.07 8.33
N MET A 17 -1.93 -3.15 8.14
CA MET A 17 -2.34 -2.20 9.19
C MET A 17 -3.03 -2.88 10.37
N GLU A 18 -3.83 -3.91 10.13
CA GLU A 18 -4.55 -4.67 11.17
C GLU A 18 -3.61 -5.55 12.01
N LYS A 19 -2.53 -6.07 11.41
CA LYS A 19 -1.60 -6.99 12.08
C LYS A 19 -0.48 -6.28 12.82
N GLN A 20 0.07 -6.95 13.83
CA GLN A 20 1.31 -6.52 14.52
C GLN A 20 2.58 -6.78 13.69
N ASN A 21 2.53 -7.70 12.72
CA ASN A 21 3.68 -8.07 11.88
C ASN A 21 3.40 -7.76 10.40
N ASP A 22 3.46 -6.48 10.07
CA ASP A 22 3.28 -5.91 8.73
C ASP A 22 4.37 -6.33 7.73
N TRP A 23 5.60 -6.55 8.21
CA TRP A 23 6.78 -6.83 7.40
C TRP A 23 6.58 -7.96 6.38
N SER A 24 6.00 -9.08 6.80
CA SER A 24 5.81 -10.25 5.94
C SER A 24 4.91 -9.96 4.74
N ILE A 25 3.87 -9.14 4.92
CA ILE A 25 2.95 -8.76 3.85
C ILE A 25 3.61 -7.76 2.89
N LEU A 26 4.35 -6.79 3.44
CA LEU A 26 5.09 -5.83 2.63
C LEU A 26 6.25 -6.50 1.86
N ALA A 27 6.88 -7.54 2.43
CA ALA A 27 7.87 -8.34 1.73
C ALA A 27 7.24 -9.11 0.56
N LEU A 28 6.05 -9.69 0.72
CA LEU A 28 5.35 -10.35 -0.38
C LEU A 28 5.03 -9.36 -1.52
N LEU A 29 4.57 -8.16 -1.19
CA LEU A 29 4.36 -7.10 -2.19
C LEU A 29 5.65 -6.70 -2.92
N GLN A 30 6.80 -6.71 -2.22
CA GLN A 30 8.10 -6.48 -2.83
C GLN A 30 8.45 -7.55 -3.87
N GLU A 31 8.30 -8.82 -3.51
CA GLU A 31 8.58 -9.93 -4.42
C GLU A 31 7.67 -9.88 -5.65
N CYS A 32 6.37 -9.65 -5.46
CA CYS A 32 5.43 -9.50 -6.57
C CYS A 32 5.76 -8.32 -7.49
N PHE A 33 6.30 -7.22 -6.94
CA PHE A 33 6.76 -6.09 -7.74
C PHE A 33 8.05 -6.41 -8.50
N GLY A 34 9.02 -7.06 -7.84
CA GLY A 34 10.29 -7.46 -8.43
C GLY A 34 10.12 -8.44 -9.60
N GLU A 35 9.17 -9.37 -9.48
CA GLU A 35 8.80 -10.33 -10.54
C GLU A 35 7.89 -9.71 -11.63
N GLY A 36 7.54 -8.42 -11.53
CA GLY A 36 6.68 -7.73 -12.50
C GLY A 36 5.20 -8.17 -12.47
N LEU A 37 4.79 -8.97 -11.48
CA LEU A 37 3.40 -9.42 -11.31
C LEU A 37 2.49 -8.26 -10.91
N ILE A 38 2.99 -7.33 -10.11
CA ILE A 38 2.31 -6.09 -9.74
C ILE A 38 3.12 -4.92 -10.28
N THR A 39 2.56 -4.21 -11.26
CA THR A 39 3.21 -3.04 -11.85
C THR A 39 3.09 -1.81 -10.97
N ILE A 40 3.95 -0.81 -11.21
CA ILE A 40 3.89 0.50 -10.55
C ILE A 40 2.51 1.16 -10.62
N ASN A 41 1.80 0.99 -11.75
CA ASN A 41 0.45 1.51 -11.93
C ASN A 41 -0.58 0.80 -11.03
N GLN A 42 -0.43 -0.51 -10.83
CA GLN A 42 -1.29 -1.27 -9.93
C GLN A 42 -0.95 -0.97 -8.45
N MET A 43 0.33 -0.81 -8.10
CA MET A 43 0.75 -0.30 -6.79
C MET A 43 0.12 1.06 -6.50
N THR A 44 0.33 2.03 -7.38
CA THR A 44 -0.18 3.40 -7.24
C THR A 44 -1.69 3.43 -7.06
N LYS A 45 -2.45 2.68 -7.87
CA LYS A 45 -3.91 2.57 -7.72
C LYS A 45 -4.31 1.95 -6.39
N GLY A 46 -3.60 0.93 -5.92
CA GLY A 46 -3.87 0.28 -4.63
C GLY A 46 -3.66 1.23 -3.45
N PHE A 47 -2.55 1.97 -3.44
CA PHE A 47 -2.29 3.00 -2.44
C PHE A 47 -3.32 4.14 -2.48
N ALA A 48 -3.70 4.62 -3.67
CA ALA A 48 -4.76 5.62 -3.81
C ALA A 48 -6.09 5.14 -3.22
N ARG A 49 -6.46 3.87 -3.47
CA ARG A 49 -7.68 3.24 -2.94
C ARG A 49 -7.67 3.09 -1.42
N VAL A 50 -6.51 2.92 -0.78
CA VAL A 50 -6.39 2.94 0.68
C VAL A 50 -6.55 4.37 1.19
N LYS A 51 -5.89 5.35 0.54
CA LYS A 51 -6.01 6.78 0.89
C LYS A 51 -7.46 7.27 0.84
N GLU A 52 -8.21 6.91 -0.21
CA GLU A 52 -9.62 7.26 -0.39
C GLU A 52 -10.52 6.78 0.77
N GLY A 53 -10.16 5.68 1.45
CA GLY A 53 -10.91 5.13 2.60
C GLY A 53 -10.16 5.24 3.92
N LEU A 54 -9.13 6.10 4.00
CA LEU A 54 -8.25 6.15 5.16
C LEU A 54 -8.97 6.69 6.40
N ASP A 55 -9.83 7.69 6.22
CA ASP A 55 -10.62 8.26 7.31
C ASP A 55 -11.56 7.20 7.93
N ASP A 56 -12.23 6.40 7.12
CA ASP A 56 -13.05 5.28 7.59
C ASP A 56 -12.20 4.22 8.30
N LEU A 57 -11.01 3.91 7.79
CA LEU A 57 -10.07 2.96 8.40
C LEU A 57 -9.60 3.41 9.79
N THR A 58 -9.53 4.71 10.07
CA THR A 58 -9.16 5.21 11.41
C THR A 58 -10.18 4.86 12.49
N LEU A 59 -11.44 4.58 12.12
CA LEU A 59 -12.48 4.16 13.05
C LEU A 59 -12.18 2.79 13.66
N ASP A 60 -11.62 1.88 12.86
CA ASP A 60 -11.26 0.51 13.28
C ASP A 60 -9.80 0.39 13.72
N ILE A 61 -8.91 1.19 13.13
CA ILE A 61 -7.46 1.15 13.35
C ILE A 61 -6.96 2.56 13.75
N PRO A 62 -6.81 2.86 15.06
CA PRO A 62 -6.50 4.21 15.54
C PRO A 62 -5.24 4.85 14.93
N ASN A 63 -4.25 4.03 14.57
CA ASN A 63 -2.99 4.49 13.98
C ASN A 63 -2.94 4.30 12.45
N ALA A 64 -4.07 4.16 11.76
CA ALA A 64 -4.10 3.92 10.31
C ALA A 64 -3.37 5.00 9.51
N GLN A 65 -3.55 6.29 9.88
CA GLN A 65 -2.88 7.41 9.22
C GLN A 65 -1.35 7.34 9.35
N GLU A 66 -0.86 7.07 10.56
CA GLU A 66 0.58 6.92 10.84
C GLU A 66 1.18 5.75 10.02
N LYS A 67 0.53 4.58 10.07
CA LYS A 67 0.95 3.40 9.31
C LYS A 67 0.93 3.65 7.80
N PHE A 68 -0.10 4.32 7.30
CA PHE A 68 -0.19 4.65 5.88
C PHE A 68 0.96 5.56 5.45
N GLY A 69 1.28 6.59 6.23
CA GLY A 69 2.44 7.46 5.98
C GLY A 69 3.75 6.67 5.90
N ALA A 70 4.00 5.80 6.88
CA ALA A 70 5.19 4.93 6.89
C ALA A 70 5.26 4.02 5.66
N TYR A 71 4.11 3.48 5.21
CA TYR A 71 4.05 2.64 4.01
C TYR A 71 4.30 3.44 2.73
N VAL A 72 3.83 4.70 2.65
CA VAL A 72 4.09 5.57 1.50
C VAL A 72 5.57 5.91 1.39
N GLU A 73 6.23 6.23 2.51
CA GLU A 73 7.67 6.46 2.55
C GLU A 73 8.45 5.22 2.10
N LEU A 74 8.13 4.05 2.67
CA LEU A 74 8.73 2.77 2.29
C LEU A 74 8.52 2.45 0.81
N ALA A 75 7.30 2.63 0.31
CA ALA A 75 6.94 2.33 -1.07
C ALA A 75 7.63 3.28 -2.06
N THR A 76 7.83 4.54 -1.68
CA THR A 76 8.62 5.51 -2.47
C THR A 76 10.08 5.09 -2.50
N GLY A 77 10.68 4.72 -1.36
CA GLY A 77 12.05 4.23 -1.28
C GLY A 77 12.30 2.93 -2.05
N ARG A 78 11.28 2.08 -2.20
CA ARG A 78 11.33 0.82 -2.97
C ARG A 78 10.95 0.97 -4.45
N GLY A 79 10.61 2.18 -4.90
CA GLY A 79 10.20 2.44 -6.28
C GLY A 79 8.81 1.92 -6.66
N TRP A 80 7.98 1.54 -5.68
CA TRP A 80 6.59 1.14 -5.91
C TRP A 80 5.70 2.33 -6.26
N LEU A 81 6.07 3.51 -5.76
CA LEU A 81 5.36 4.77 -5.95
C LEU A 81 6.32 5.82 -6.49
N LEU A 82 5.78 6.73 -7.31
CA LEU A 82 6.51 7.93 -7.71
C LEU A 82 6.54 8.93 -6.55
N PRO A 83 7.60 9.75 -6.40
CA PRO A 83 7.67 10.78 -5.37
C PRO A 83 6.49 11.77 -5.39
N THR A 84 5.88 11.96 -6.56
CA THR A 84 4.69 12.79 -6.73
C THR A 84 3.47 12.29 -5.97
N PHE A 85 3.40 10.98 -5.66
CA PHE A 85 2.36 10.43 -4.82
C PHE A 85 2.51 10.91 -3.36
N ALA A 86 3.74 10.85 -2.84
CA ALA A 86 4.05 11.27 -1.47
C ALA A 86 3.84 12.77 -1.25
N SER A 87 4.09 13.61 -2.26
CA SER A 87 3.85 15.06 -2.18
C SER A 87 2.37 15.46 -2.09
N VAL A 88 1.44 14.54 -2.36
CA VAL A 88 -0.01 14.78 -2.35
C VAL A 88 -0.68 14.09 -1.15
N ALA A 89 0.02 13.17 -0.47
CA ALA A 89 -0.44 12.43 0.70
C ALA A 89 -0.40 13.28 1.97
#